data_AF-A0A381W7A8-F1
#
_entry.id   AF-A0A381W7A8-F1
#
_cell.length_a   1.000
_cell.length_b   1.000
_cell.length_c   1.000
_cell.angle_alpha   90.00
_cell.angle_beta   90.00
_cell.angle_gamma   90.00
#
_symmetry.space_group_name_H-M   'P 1'
#
loop_
_entity.id
_entity.type
_entity.pdbx_description
1 polymer ?
#
loop_
_entity_poly.entity_id
_entity_poly.type
_entity_poly.pdbx_seq_one_letter_code
_entity_poly.pdbx_strand_id
1 'polypeptide(L)' 'MMLSGLTPHPSDYVEFEQYTTDGDLAARWLTDISAFGDLTEGCAVA' A
#
# COMPACT_ATOMS: atom_id res chain seq x y z
N MET A 1 -7.89 -0.38 -8.47
CA MET A 1 -8.12 -0.38 -7.02
C MET A 1 -8.14 1.07 -6.58
N MET A 2 -9.22 1.58 -5.98
CA MET A 2 -9.30 2.99 -5.56
C MET A 2 -8.71 3.12 -4.15
N LEU A 3 -7.42 3.41 -4.05
CA LEU A 3 -6.70 3.52 -2.77
C LEU A 3 -6.75 4.93 -2.17
N SER A 4 -7.08 5.94 -2.98
CA SER A 4 -7.25 7.33 -2.54
C SER A 4 -8.44 7.55 -1.60
N GLY A 5 -9.34 6.56 -1.47
CA GLY A 5 -10.49 6.60 -0.56
C GLY A 5 -10.27 5.91 0.79
N LEU A 6 -9.03 5.45 1.08
CA LEU A 6 -8.72 4.81 2.36
C LEU A 6 -8.75 5.83 3.49
N THR A 7 -9.20 5.39 4.67
CA THR A 7 -9.13 6.20 5.89
C THR A 7 -7.67 6.55 6.18
N PRO A 8 -7.33 7.83 6.36
CA PRO A 8 -5.97 8.23 6.70
C PRO A 8 -5.53 7.61 8.02
N HIS A 9 -4.26 7.23 8.09
CA HIS A 9 -3.65 6.85 9.36
C HIS A 9 -3.56 8.10 10.27
N PRO A 10 -3.87 8.00 11.58
CA PRO A 10 -3.88 9.15 12.50
C PRO A 10 -2.49 9.80 12.67
N SER A 11 -1.43 9.00 12.52
CA SER A 11 -0.03 9.44 12.50
C SER A 11 0.36 10.23 13.76
N ASP A 12 0.06 9.64 14.91
CA ASP A 12 0.16 10.28 16.22
C ASP A 12 1.61 10.52 16.70
N TYR A 13 2.57 9.80 16.13
CA TYR A 13 3.96 9.77 16.60
C TYR A 13 4.95 10.04 15.45
N VAL A 14 5.60 11.20 15.49
CA VAL A 14 6.54 11.65 14.45
C VAL A 14 7.83 10.82 14.44
N GLU A 15 8.26 10.34 15.60
CA GLU A 15 9.42 9.48 15.77
C GLU A 15 9.32 8.14 15.03
N PHE A 16 8.11 7.75 14.62
CA PHE A 16 7.85 6.54 13.85
C PHE A 16 7.69 6.81 12.35
N GLU A 17 7.85 8.06 11.91
CA GLU A 17 7.72 8.45 10.50
C GLU A 17 6.43 7.91 9.85
N GLN A 18 5.31 8.04 10.55
CA GLN A 18 4.03 7.52 10.08
C GLN A 18 3.45 8.44 9.01
N TYR A 19 3.65 8.09 7.73
CA TYR A 19 3.00 8.75 6.60
C TYR A 19 2.41 7.72 5.65
N THR A 20 1.29 8.07 5.03
CA THR A 20 0.66 7.23 4.01
C THR A 20 1.34 7.42 2.66
N THR A 21 1.49 6.35 1.90
CA THR A 21 1.80 6.43 0.47
C THR A 21 0.61 7.03 -0.27
N ASP A 22 0.88 7.91 -1.25
CA ASP A 22 -0.15 8.44 -2.13
C ASP A 22 -0.93 7.31 -2.84
N GLY A 23 -2.24 7.49 -2.98
CA GLY A 23 -3.13 6.44 -3.48
C GLY A 23 -2.85 6.02 -4.92
N ASP A 24 -2.52 6.97 -5.80
CA ASP A 24 -2.22 6.66 -7.20
C ASP A 24 -0.86 5.96 -7.32
N LEU A 25 0.12 6.41 -6.52
CA LEU A 25 1.43 5.76 -6.44
C LEU A 25 1.32 4.33 -5.92
N ALA A 26 0.58 4.12 -4.83
CA ALA A 26 0.35 2.81 -4.25
C ALA A 26 -0.38 1.88 -5.24
N ALA A 27 -1.38 2.38 -5.96
CA ALA A 27 -2.13 1.59 -6.93
C ALA A 27 -1.25 1.15 -8.10
N ARG A 28 -0.37 2.03 -8.57
CA ARG A 28 0.62 1.70 -9.60
C ARG A 28 1.57 0.59 -9.12
N TRP A 29 2.13 0.71 -7.91
CA TRP A 29 3.04 -0.30 -7.37
C TRP A 29 2.38 -1.67 -7.22
N LEU A 30 1.18 -1.74 -6.64
CA LEU A 30 0.45 -3.01 -6.53
C LEU A 30 0.17 -3.63 -7.91
N THR A 31 -0.13 -2.80 -8.91
CA THR A 31 -0.33 -3.25 -10.29
C THR A 31 0.97 -3.83 -10.86
N ASP A 32 2.09 -3.15 -10.69
CA ASP A 32 3.40 -3.60 -11.18
C ASP A 32 3.84 -4.90 -10.50
N ILE A 33 3.66 -5.03 -9.18
CA ILE A 33 3.96 -6.28 -8.42
C ILE A 33 3.08 -7.43 -8.90
N SER A 34 1.77 -7.19 -9.09
CA SER A 34 0.85 -8.19 -9.61
C SER A 34 1.20 -8.60 -11.04
N ALA A 35 1.58 -7.66 -11.91
CA ALA A 35 1.95 -7.92 -13.30
C ALA A 35 3.29 -8.68 -13.42
N PHE A 36 4.21 -8.44 -12.50
CA PHE A 36 5.45 -9.21 -12.40
C PHE A 36 5.21 -10.67 -12.00
N GLY A 37 4.11 -10.94 -11.30
CA GLY A 37 3.73 -12.29 -10.86
C GLY A 37 4.25 -12.65 -9.46
N ASP A 38 4.62 -11.67 -8.64
CA ASP A 38 5.14 -11.89 -7.29
C ASP A 38 4.04 -12.24 -6.27
N LEU A 39 2.76 -12.00 -6.63
CA LEU A 39 1.59 -12.31 -5.81
C LEU A 39 0.96 -13.64 -6.26
N THR A 40 1.34 -14.72 -5.60
CA THR A 40 0.71 -16.04 -5.79
C THR A 40 -0.56 -16.19 -4.96
N GLU A 41 -1.46 -17.06 -5.40
CA GLU A 41 -2.69 -17.36 -4.66
C GLU A 41 -2.36 -17.92 -3.26
N GLY A 42 -2.96 -17.36 -2.22
CA GLY A 42 -2.69 -17.74 -0.83
C GLY A 42 -1.38 -17.18 -0.25
N CYS A 43 -0.67 -16.32 -0.98
CA CYS A 43 0.49 -15.60 -0.46
C CYS A 43 0.06 -14.66 0.69
N ALA A 44 0.65 -14.87 1.87
CA ALA A 44 0.56 -13.96 3.00
C ALA A 44 1.98 -13.68 3.51
N VAL A 45 2.28 -12.41 3.75
CA VAL A 45 3.53 -12.02 4.41
C VAL A 45 3.32 -12.19 5.92
N ALA A 46 4.23 -12.93 6.57
CA ALA A 46 4.18 -13.30 7.99
C ALA A 46 4.37 -12.11 8.94
#